data_AF-A0A6G1LA55-F1
#
_entry.id   AF-A0A6G1LA55-F1
#
_cell.length_a   1.000
_cell.length_b   1.000
_cell.length_c   1.000
_cell.angle_alpha   90.00
_cell.angle_beta   90.00
_cell.angle_gamma   90.00
#
_symmetry.space_group_name_H-M   'P 1'
#
loop_
_entity.id
_entity.type
_entity.pdbx_description
1 polymer ?
#
loop_
_entity_poly.entity_id
_entity_poly.type
_entity_poly.pdbx_seq_one_letter_code
_entity_poly.pdbx_strand_id
1 'polypeptide(L)'
;HPPARQVFGYWHLFVTRVEPLTKILHCSTFARNLFTAIDEPEKLKSSTATLLFSVYYSAVSTCTATETRTRFGAGKDVLLHQYSRIIESALADNYGMPTLESVQALILYIICLRRQDDNTNLKALFGLAVRLAQMIHLHQEPAEKGLKPFECELRRRLWFHICQLESRGAEEGGARSTSVMEGSDLRFPANLNDCDLDPQAVEVPVSRIGVTEMTFVRVRWEAQRMVHKLWNIKKQAKGSGDMSGLRAQQYQFFNEASARLKEEYLDHMDSSRPYDWMCRLFLEGMIHKVRMMIEHPFGQIPKKDMSPEERFKLLQSSVYDINFAHSLATDRRTEQWQWFFRRYVQWHSLAIVVAELPRIKDRSFTLSAWAVLDPILANWDKTYASKKGEEAWEHVHALIEKAREMRK
;
A
#
# COMPACT_ATOMS: atom_id res chain seq x y z
N HIS A 1 -17.63 13.14 -21.60
CA HIS A 1 -16.21 13.22 -21.19
C HIS A 1 -15.96 14.59 -20.56
N PRO A 2 -15.06 14.76 -19.56
CA PRO A 2 -14.75 16.09 -19.00
C PRO A 2 -14.13 17.05 -20.03
N PRO A 3 -14.26 18.38 -19.87
CA PRO A 3 -13.60 19.37 -20.73
C PRO A 3 -12.08 19.28 -20.67
N ALA A 4 -11.39 19.68 -21.74
CA ALA A 4 -9.92 19.59 -21.89
C ALA A 4 -9.14 20.16 -20.69
N ARG A 5 -9.52 21.35 -20.21
CA ARG A 5 -8.90 21.98 -19.03
C ARG A 5 -8.95 21.10 -17.79
N GLN A 6 -10.07 20.40 -17.57
CA GLN A 6 -10.22 19.49 -16.44
C GLN A 6 -9.38 18.22 -16.64
N VAL A 7 -9.33 17.68 -17.87
CA VAL A 7 -8.50 16.51 -18.21
C VAL A 7 -7.03 16.74 -17.85
N PHE A 8 -6.45 17.88 -18.24
CA PHE A 8 -5.08 18.23 -17.86
C PHE A 8 -4.91 18.46 -16.35
N GLY A 9 -5.92 19.04 -15.69
CA GLY A 9 -5.94 19.18 -14.24
C GLY A 9 -5.91 17.83 -13.50
N TYR A 10 -6.71 16.87 -13.95
CA TYR A 10 -6.70 15.50 -13.42
C TYR A 10 -5.37 14.81 -13.68
N TRP A 11 -4.84 14.91 -14.90
CA TRP A 11 -3.56 14.30 -15.26
C TRP A 11 -2.41 14.83 -14.40
N HIS A 12 -2.33 16.16 -14.22
CA HIS A 12 -1.31 16.77 -13.38
C HIS A 12 -1.38 16.25 -11.93
N LEU A 13 -2.57 16.19 -11.33
CA LEU A 13 -2.75 15.64 -9.99
C LEU A 13 -2.39 14.15 -9.92
N PHE A 14 -2.75 13.38 -10.94
CA PHE A 14 -2.40 11.96 -11.01
C PHE A 14 -0.88 11.77 -11.03
N VAL A 15 -0.16 12.42 -11.96
CA VAL A 15 1.30 12.28 -12.11
C VAL A 15 2.05 12.76 -10.86
N THR A 16 1.56 13.79 -10.18
CA THR A 16 2.26 14.37 -9.02
C THR A 16 1.94 13.69 -7.69
N ARG A 17 0.69 13.24 -7.50
CA ARG A 17 0.20 12.71 -6.21
C ARG A 17 -0.02 11.21 -6.19
N VAL A 18 -0.44 10.62 -7.31
CA VAL A 18 -0.88 9.22 -7.37
C VAL A 18 0.21 8.31 -7.94
N GLU A 19 0.78 8.73 -9.05
CA GLU A 19 1.73 7.93 -9.82
C GLU A 19 2.98 7.53 -9.01
N PRO A 20 3.62 8.45 -8.24
CA PRO A 20 4.83 8.10 -7.48
C PRO A 20 4.61 7.00 -6.44
N LEU A 21 3.35 6.72 -6.09
CA LEU A 21 2.96 5.71 -5.11
C LEU A 21 2.37 4.45 -5.73
N THR A 22 2.07 4.46 -7.04
CA THR A 22 1.44 3.34 -7.73
C THR A 22 2.25 2.81 -8.90
N LYS A 23 2.83 3.61 -9.80
CA LYS A 23 3.63 3.11 -10.94
C LYS A 23 2.93 2.02 -11.77
N ILE A 24 1.61 2.11 -11.89
CA ILE A 24 0.78 1.16 -12.68
C ILE A 24 0.89 1.46 -14.17
N LEU A 25 1.08 2.73 -14.51
CA LEU A 25 1.14 3.23 -15.87
C LEU A 25 2.58 3.56 -16.25
N HIS A 26 2.84 3.50 -17.55
CA HIS A 26 3.95 4.21 -18.14
C HIS A 26 3.43 5.55 -18.64
N CYS A 27 3.72 6.62 -17.91
CA CYS A 27 3.06 7.92 -18.10
C CYS A 27 3.35 8.51 -19.48
N SER A 28 4.59 8.35 -19.96
CA SER A 28 5.02 8.86 -21.26
C SER A 28 4.20 8.30 -22.43
N THR A 29 3.88 7.01 -22.40
CA THR A 29 3.03 6.40 -23.43
C THR A 29 1.55 6.68 -23.21
N PHE A 30 1.10 6.69 -21.96
CA PHE A 30 -0.30 6.88 -21.64
C PHE A 30 -0.78 8.31 -21.91
N ALA A 31 0.10 9.31 -21.78
CA ALA A 31 -0.24 10.72 -22.04
C ALA A 31 -0.80 10.96 -23.45
N ARG A 32 -0.43 10.11 -24.43
CA ARG A 32 -0.98 10.19 -25.80
C ARG A 32 -2.49 9.99 -25.85
N ASN A 33 -3.02 9.11 -24.99
CA ASN A 33 -4.45 8.83 -24.91
C ASN A 33 -5.25 10.04 -24.40
N LEU A 34 -4.62 10.99 -23.70
CA LEU A 34 -5.28 12.21 -23.24
C LEU A 34 -5.67 13.11 -24.40
N PHE A 35 -4.82 13.21 -25.42
CA PHE A 35 -5.12 14.01 -26.61
C PHE A 35 -6.29 13.40 -27.40
N THR A 36 -6.25 12.08 -27.63
CA THR A 36 -7.40 11.38 -28.24
C THR A 36 -8.68 11.56 -27.42
N ALA A 37 -8.60 11.54 -26.09
CA ALA A 37 -9.77 11.78 -25.23
C ALA A 37 -10.35 13.19 -25.31
N ILE A 38 -9.53 14.18 -25.69
CA ILE A 38 -9.93 15.57 -25.81
C ILE A 38 -10.48 15.85 -27.21
N ASP A 39 -9.76 15.41 -28.24
CA ASP A 39 -10.05 15.75 -29.63
C ASP A 39 -11.09 14.82 -30.25
N GLU A 40 -11.02 13.52 -29.94
CA GLU A 40 -11.79 12.45 -30.59
C GLU A 40 -12.22 11.35 -29.59
N PRO A 41 -13.02 11.69 -28.55
CA PRO A 41 -13.35 10.78 -27.46
C PRO A 41 -14.06 9.49 -27.90
N GLU A 42 -14.81 9.53 -29.00
CA GLU A 42 -15.50 8.38 -29.60
C GLU A 42 -14.55 7.33 -30.20
N LYS A 43 -13.29 7.70 -30.48
CA LYS A 43 -12.26 6.77 -30.98
C LYS A 43 -11.56 5.99 -29.86
N LEU A 44 -11.79 6.34 -28.60
CA LEU A 44 -11.22 5.61 -27.48
C LEU A 44 -11.79 4.21 -27.39
N LYS A 45 -10.91 3.22 -27.22
CA LYS A 45 -11.33 1.87 -26.82
C LYS A 45 -12.00 1.96 -25.45
N SER A 46 -13.01 1.13 -25.22
CA SER A 46 -13.72 1.07 -23.93
C SER A 46 -12.77 0.86 -22.74
N SER A 47 -11.75 0.01 -22.89
CA SER A 47 -10.71 -0.21 -21.88
C SER A 47 -9.90 1.06 -21.55
N THR A 48 -9.50 1.81 -22.58
CA THR A 48 -8.73 3.04 -22.45
C THR A 48 -9.56 4.13 -21.78
N ALA A 49 -10.83 4.27 -22.18
CA ALA A 49 -11.76 5.19 -21.53
C ALA A 49 -11.97 4.84 -20.06
N THR A 50 -12.14 3.55 -19.73
CA THR A 50 -12.28 3.06 -18.35
C THR A 50 -11.04 3.43 -17.52
N LEU A 51 -9.84 3.22 -18.06
CA LEU A 51 -8.59 3.59 -17.41
C LEU A 51 -8.44 5.10 -17.21
N LEU A 52 -8.85 5.92 -18.18
CA LEU A 52 -8.90 7.38 -18.04
C LEU A 52 -9.81 7.82 -16.90
N PHE A 53 -11.02 7.24 -16.79
CA PHE A 53 -11.91 7.54 -15.67
C PHE A 53 -11.35 7.07 -14.33
N SER A 54 -10.64 5.95 -14.26
CA SER A 54 -9.89 5.56 -13.05
C SER A 54 -8.81 6.58 -12.70
N VAL A 55 -8.08 7.12 -13.68
CA VAL A 55 -7.11 8.22 -13.48
C VAL A 55 -7.79 9.47 -12.92
N TYR A 56 -8.96 9.86 -13.45
CA TYR A 56 -9.72 11.01 -12.97
C TYR A 56 -10.24 10.79 -11.55
N TYR A 57 -10.79 9.61 -11.27
CA TYR A 57 -11.21 9.20 -9.93
C TYR A 57 -10.05 9.29 -8.94
N SER A 58 -8.89 8.73 -9.29
CA SER A 58 -7.69 8.79 -8.45
C SER A 58 -7.26 10.22 -8.17
N ALA A 59 -7.20 11.09 -9.19
CA ALA A 59 -6.86 12.49 -9.02
C ALA A 59 -7.79 13.20 -8.02
N VAL A 60 -9.11 13.07 -8.21
CA VAL A 60 -10.13 13.65 -7.31
C VAL A 60 -10.01 13.08 -5.90
N SER A 61 -9.71 11.78 -5.76
CA SER A 61 -9.60 11.11 -4.46
C SER A 61 -8.51 11.73 -3.57
N THR A 62 -7.45 12.29 -4.17
CA THR A 62 -6.36 12.97 -3.45
C THR A 62 -6.68 14.39 -3.00
N CYS A 63 -7.70 15.03 -3.58
CA CYS A 63 -8.06 16.41 -3.27
C CYS A 63 -8.84 16.54 -1.96
N THR A 64 -8.77 17.73 -1.35
CA THR A 64 -9.76 18.15 -0.33
C THR A 64 -11.07 18.55 -1.02
N ALA A 65 -12.19 18.55 -0.28
CA ALA A 65 -13.47 18.98 -0.82
C ALA A 65 -13.44 20.42 -1.38
N THR A 66 -12.68 21.31 -0.72
CA THR A 66 -12.48 22.70 -1.17
C THR A 66 -11.63 22.77 -2.44
N GLU A 67 -10.54 22.00 -2.51
CA GLU A 67 -9.69 21.96 -3.70
C GLU A 67 -10.46 21.43 -4.91
N THR A 68 -11.25 20.35 -4.75
CA THR A 68 -12.06 19.80 -5.83
C THR A 68 -13.05 20.82 -6.38
N ARG A 69 -13.80 21.50 -5.49
CA ARG A 69 -14.75 22.54 -5.91
C ARG A 69 -14.08 23.66 -6.66
N THR A 70 -12.93 24.12 -6.17
CA THR A 70 -12.19 25.23 -6.77
C THR A 70 -11.63 24.87 -8.14
N ARG A 71 -11.07 23.66 -8.31
CA ARG A 71 -10.44 23.24 -9.57
C ARG A 71 -11.42 22.74 -10.62
N PHE A 72 -12.47 22.03 -10.20
CA PHE A 72 -13.35 21.29 -11.10
C PHE A 72 -14.81 21.77 -11.10
N GLY A 73 -15.16 22.70 -10.21
CA GLY A 73 -16.51 23.27 -10.16
C GLY A 73 -17.58 22.34 -9.59
N ALA A 74 -17.21 21.20 -9.00
CA ALA A 74 -18.13 20.20 -8.48
C ALA A 74 -17.70 19.66 -7.11
N GLY A 75 -18.65 19.06 -6.39
CA GLY A 75 -18.40 18.37 -5.12
C GLY A 75 -17.50 17.15 -5.31
N LYS A 76 -16.65 16.86 -4.32
CA LYS A 76 -15.75 15.69 -4.34
C LYS A 76 -16.53 14.39 -4.38
N ASP A 77 -17.50 14.25 -3.50
CA ASP A 77 -18.45 13.15 -3.43
C ASP A 77 -19.21 12.95 -4.75
N VAL A 78 -19.67 14.04 -5.38
CA VAL A 78 -20.37 14.00 -6.67
C VAL A 78 -19.48 13.42 -7.77
N LEU A 79 -18.25 13.93 -7.91
CA LEU A 79 -17.32 13.47 -8.94
C LEU A 79 -16.86 12.03 -8.70
N LEU A 80 -16.53 11.68 -7.45
CA LEU A 80 -16.14 10.31 -7.10
C LEU A 80 -17.27 9.33 -7.41
N HIS A 81 -18.50 9.61 -6.98
CA HIS A 81 -19.65 8.75 -7.26
C HIS A 81 -19.93 8.62 -8.77
N GLN A 82 -19.86 9.73 -9.50
CA GLN A 82 -20.04 9.72 -10.95
C GLN A 82 -18.98 8.84 -11.64
N TYR A 83 -17.70 9.02 -11.31
CA TYR A 83 -16.62 8.27 -11.94
C TYR A 83 -16.61 6.80 -11.50
N SER A 84 -16.91 6.49 -10.24
CA SER A 84 -17.13 5.12 -9.76
C SER A 84 -18.15 4.38 -10.61
N ARG A 85 -19.33 4.97 -10.84
CA ARG A 85 -20.38 4.36 -11.66
C ARG A 85 -19.94 4.08 -13.09
N ILE A 86 -19.18 5.00 -13.69
CA ILE A 86 -18.66 4.84 -15.06
C ILE A 86 -17.65 3.67 -15.10
N ILE A 87 -16.73 3.63 -14.14
CA ILE A 87 -15.71 2.56 -14.06
C ILE A 87 -16.38 1.20 -13.84
N GLU A 88 -17.30 1.11 -12.87
CA GLU A 88 -17.97 -0.13 -12.52
C GLU A 88 -18.87 -0.66 -13.65
N SER A 89 -19.62 0.23 -14.32
CA SER A 89 -20.41 -0.15 -15.50
C SER A 89 -19.51 -0.67 -16.61
N ALA A 90 -18.45 0.05 -16.97
CA ALA A 90 -17.58 -0.34 -18.07
C ALA A 90 -16.82 -1.66 -17.77
N LEU A 91 -16.47 -1.92 -16.51
CA LEU A 91 -15.89 -3.19 -16.09
C LEU A 91 -16.92 -4.33 -16.12
N ALA A 92 -18.17 -4.07 -15.76
CA ALA A 92 -19.26 -5.04 -15.84
C ALA A 92 -19.62 -5.38 -17.30
N ASP A 93 -19.54 -4.43 -18.22
CA ASP A 93 -19.86 -4.69 -19.63
C ASP A 93 -18.74 -5.50 -20.33
N ASN A 94 -17.50 -5.44 -19.82
CA ASN A 94 -16.32 -6.01 -20.48
C ASN A 94 -15.61 -7.11 -19.67
N TYR A 95 -16.18 -7.63 -18.58
CA TYR A 95 -15.50 -8.63 -17.73
C TYR A 95 -15.15 -9.93 -18.47
N GLY A 96 -15.87 -10.24 -19.55
CA GLY A 96 -15.67 -11.45 -20.35
C GLY A 96 -14.39 -11.44 -21.20
N MET A 97 -13.90 -10.26 -21.58
CA MET A 97 -12.71 -10.07 -22.42
C MET A 97 -11.80 -8.99 -21.82
N PRO A 98 -11.19 -9.25 -20.65
CA PRO A 98 -10.34 -8.26 -20.00
C PRO A 98 -9.10 -7.93 -20.84
N THR A 99 -8.70 -6.67 -20.77
CA THR A 99 -7.45 -6.16 -21.34
C THR A 99 -6.50 -5.75 -20.21
N LEU A 100 -5.24 -5.49 -20.54
CA LEU A 100 -4.30 -4.97 -19.54
C LEU A 100 -4.82 -3.65 -18.94
N GLU A 101 -5.34 -2.75 -19.78
CA GLU A 101 -5.87 -1.45 -19.36
C GLU A 101 -7.10 -1.57 -18.45
N SER A 102 -8.01 -2.52 -18.71
CA SER A 102 -9.17 -2.72 -17.82
C SER A 102 -8.75 -3.22 -16.44
N VAL A 103 -7.73 -4.08 -16.36
CA VAL A 103 -7.17 -4.56 -15.08
C VAL A 103 -6.39 -3.44 -14.37
N GLN A 104 -5.64 -2.61 -15.11
CA GLN A 104 -5.01 -1.40 -14.58
C GLN A 104 -6.05 -0.45 -13.98
N ALA A 105 -7.16 -0.24 -14.68
CA ALA A 105 -8.23 0.64 -14.26
C ALA A 105 -8.86 0.16 -12.94
N LEU A 106 -9.16 -1.14 -12.84
CA LEU A 106 -9.74 -1.74 -11.64
C LEU A 106 -8.78 -1.69 -10.44
N ILE A 107 -7.50 -2.00 -10.63
CA ILE A 107 -6.53 -1.98 -9.52
C ILE A 107 -6.30 -0.56 -9.03
N LEU A 108 -6.15 0.41 -9.94
CA LEU A 108 -6.01 1.81 -9.58
C LEU A 108 -7.26 2.33 -8.83
N TYR A 109 -8.45 1.93 -9.28
CA TYR A 109 -9.72 2.23 -8.61
C TYR A 109 -9.74 1.66 -7.18
N ILE A 110 -9.42 0.37 -6.99
CA ILE A 110 -9.37 -0.28 -5.68
C ILE A 110 -8.39 0.42 -4.72
N ILE A 111 -7.20 0.78 -5.20
CA ILE A 111 -6.19 1.48 -4.38
C ILE A 111 -6.75 2.79 -3.81
N CYS A 112 -7.48 3.56 -4.63
CA CYS A 112 -7.99 4.87 -4.24
C CYS A 112 -9.30 4.76 -3.44
N LEU A 113 -10.18 3.83 -3.81
CA LEU A 113 -11.45 3.55 -3.16
C LEU A 113 -11.25 3.10 -1.71
N ARG A 114 -10.24 2.26 -1.45
CA ARG A 114 -9.85 1.85 -0.09
C ARG A 114 -9.55 3.01 0.85
N ARG A 115 -9.23 4.19 0.31
CA ARG A 115 -8.92 5.39 1.10
C ARG A 115 -10.15 6.29 1.32
N GLN A 116 -11.30 5.98 0.74
CA GLN A 116 -12.55 6.71 0.92
C GLN A 116 -13.40 6.10 2.04
N ASP A 117 -14.34 6.89 2.61
CA ASP A 117 -15.36 6.40 3.57
C ASP A 117 -16.52 5.81 2.79
N ASP A 118 -16.26 4.73 2.07
CA ASP A 118 -17.26 4.07 1.24
C ASP A 118 -17.51 2.64 1.74
N ASN A 119 -18.78 2.26 1.83
CA ASN A 119 -19.23 0.91 2.20
C ASN A 119 -19.10 -0.09 1.04
N THR A 120 -18.43 0.31 -0.04
CA THR A 120 -18.20 -0.55 -1.20
C THR A 120 -17.45 -1.83 -0.81
N ASN A 121 -17.91 -2.96 -1.35
CA ASN A 121 -17.36 -4.28 -1.06
C ASN A 121 -15.99 -4.48 -1.74
N LEU A 122 -14.94 -3.96 -1.11
CA LEU A 122 -13.54 -4.08 -1.57
C LEU A 122 -13.10 -5.54 -1.76
N LYS A 123 -13.67 -6.49 -1.00
CA LYS A 123 -13.36 -7.92 -1.13
C LYS A 123 -13.88 -8.47 -2.47
N ALA A 124 -15.09 -8.07 -2.88
CA ALA A 124 -15.65 -8.45 -4.18
C ALA A 124 -14.85 -7.87 -5.34
N LEU A 125 -14.50 -6.57 -5.28
CA LEU A 125 -13.66 -5.92 -6.29
C LEU A 125 -12.27 -6.56 -6.39
N PHE A 126 -11.66 -6.91 -5.25
CA PHE A 126 -10.39 -7.62 -5.23
C PHE A 126 -10.51 -9.02 -5.87
N GLY A 127 -11.55 -9.78 -5.55
CA GLY A 127 -11.82 -11.08 -6.18
C GLY A 127 -12.00 -10.97 -7.70
N LEU A 128 -12.70 -9.94 -8.17
CA LEU A 128 -12.80 -9.63 -9.60
C LEU A 128 -11.43 -9.32 -10.21
N ALA A 129 -10.61 -8.48 -9.55
CA ALA A 129 -9.27 -8.12 -10.04
C ALA A 129 -8.37 -9.35 -10.21
N VAL A 130 -8.37 -10.27 -9.23
CA VAL A 130 -7.63 -11.54 -9.32
C VAL A 130 -8.11 -12.37 -10.52
N ARG A 131 -9.43 -12.51 -10.70
CA ARG A 131 -9.99 -13.27 -11.81
C ARG A 131 -9.60 -12.69 -13.17
N LEU A 132 -9.78 -11.38 -13.37
CA LEU A 132 -9.45 -10.71 -14.64
C LEU A 132 -7.95 -10.79 -14.93
N ALA A 133 -7.11 -10.65 -13.90
CA ALA A 133 -5.66 -10.82 -14.02
C ALA A 133 -5.27 -12.26 -14.41
N GLN A 134 -5.95 -13.27 -13.87
CA GLN A 134 -5.72 -14.67 -14.24
C GLN A 134 -6.16 -14.96 -15.68
N MET A 135 -7.28 -14.40 -16.13
CA MET A 135 -7.76 -14.54 -17.52
C MET A 135 -6.76 -14.02 -18.57
N ILE A 136 -6.01 -12.97 -18.25
CA ILE A 136 -4.94 -12.44 -19.14
C ILE A 136 -3.53 -12.91 -18.74
N HIS A 137 -3.46 -13.90 -17.85
CA HIS A 137 -2.25 -14.56 -17.36
C HIS A 137 -1.19 -13.65 -16.73
N LEU A 138 -1.59 -12.66 -15.93
CA LEU A 138 -0.62 -11.80 -15.21
C LEU A 138 0.21 -12.54 -14.15
N HIS A 139 -0.26 -13.71 -13.72
CA HIS A 139 0.38 -14.55 -12.70
C HIS A 139 1.43 -15.51 -13.27
N GLN A 140 1.70 -15.44 -14.58
CA GLN A 140 2.72 -16.23 -15.27
C GLN A 140 3.80 -15.30 -15.83
N GLU A 141 5.04 -15.80 -15.96
CA GLU A 141 6.14 -15.00 -16.48
C GLU A 141 5.88 -14.61 -17.96
N PRO A 142 5.73 -13.31 -18.27
CA PRO A 142 5.33 -12.87 -19.61
C PRO A 142 6.41 -13.11 -20.68
N ALA A 143 7.69 -13.18 -20.29
CA ALA A 143 8.78 -13.39 -21.23
C ALA A 143 8.75 -14.79 -21.87
N GLU A 144 8.24 -15.80 -21.15
CA GLU A 144 8.07 -17.16 -21.68
C GLU A 144 7.04 -17.21 -22.81
N LYS A 145 6.20 -16.17 -22.93
CA LYS A 145 5.19 -16.01 -23.98
C LYS A 145 5.68 -15.14 -25.14
N GLY A 146 6.96 -14.77 -25.16
CA GLY A 146 7.56 -13.94 -26.21
C GLY A 146 7.08 -12.48 -26.21
N LEU A 147 6.54 -11.98 -25.08
CA LEU A 147 6.14 -10.58 -24.98
C LEU A 147 7.36 -9.66 -24.90
N LYS A 148 7.24 -8.44 -25.43
CA LYS A 148 8.30 -7.44 -25.38
C LYS A 148 8.65 -7.06 -23.93
N PRO A 149 9.89 -6.66 -23.63
CA PRO A 149 10.33 -6.21 -22.31
C PRO A 149 9.40 -5.16 -21.66
N PHE A 150 8.95 -4.19 -22.46
CA PHE A 150 8.00 -3.14 -22.01
C PHE A 150 6.70 -3.73 -21.43
N GLU A 151 6.05 -4.63 -22.18
CA GLU A 151 4.82 -5.27 -21.74
C GLU A 151 5.06 -6.20 -20.56
N CYS A 152 6.20 -6.88 -20.55
CA CYS A 152 6.60 -7.74 -19.43
C CYS A 152 6.64 -6.95 -18.13
N GLU A 153 7.27 -5.78 -18.12
CA GLU A 153 7.34 -4.95 -16.91
C GLU A 153 5.98 -4.42 -16.47
N LEU A 154 5.16 -3.91 -17.38
CA LEU A 154 3.81 -3.45 -17.00
C LEU A 154 2.95 -4.57 -16.40
N ARG A 155 3.05 -5.78 -16.94
CA ARG A 155 2.34 -6.96 -16.42
C ARG A 155 2.86 -7.37 -15.04
N ARG A 156 4.18 -7.39 -14.84
CA ARG A 156 4.79 -7.68 -13.52
C ARG A 156 4.36 -6.64 -12.48
N ARG A 157 4.50 -5.35 -12.78
CA ARG A 157 4.06 -4.25 -11.89
C ARG A 157 2.61 -4.44 -11.44
N LEU A 158 1.74 -4.80 -12.38
CA LEU A 158 0.32 -4.97 -12.11
C LEU A 158 0.02 -6.19 -11.21
N TRP A 159 0.67 -7.32 -11.47
CA TRP A 159 0.53 -8.51 -10.61
C TRP A 159 0.99 -8.25 -9.18
N PHE A 160 2.14 -7.59 -9.02
CA PHE A 160 2.67 -7.27 -7.69
C PHE A 160 1.77 -6.30 -6.91
N HIS A 161 0.99 -5.43 -7.58
CA HIS A 161 -0.07 -4.65 -6.91
C HIS A 161 -1.21 -5.52 -6.39
N ILE A 162 -1.62 -6.54 -7.13
CA ILE A 162 -2.64 -7.50 -6.67
C ILE A 162 -2.13 -8.20 -5.41
N CYS A 163 -0.90 -8.71 -5.43
CA CYS A 163 -0.29 -9.33 -4.26
C CYS A 163 -0.22 -8.36 -3.06
N GLN A 164 0.10 -7.10 -3.31
CA GLN A 164 0.15 -6.07 -2.28
C GLN A 164 -1.24 -5.74 -1.70
N LEU A 165 -2.27 -5.65 -2.53
CA LEU A 165 -3.66 -5.43 -2.11
C LEU A 165 -4.18 -6.58 -1.25
N GLU A 166 -3.88 -7.81 -1.65
CA GLU A 166 -4.14 -8.99 -0.83
C GLU A 166 -3.46 -8.83 0.53
N SER A 167 -2.19 -8.41 0.56
CA SER A 167 -1.37 -8.35 1.79
C SER A 167 -1.96 -7.38 2.79
N ARG A 168 -2.43 -6.24 2.29
CA ARG A 168 -3.15 -5.25 3.11
C ARG A 168 -4.47 -5.79 3.64
N GLY A 169 -5.25 -6.51 2.82
CA GLY A 169 -6.50 -7.12 3.29
C GLY A 169 -6.29 -8.11 4.44
N ALA A 170 -5.20 -8.88 4.41
CA ALA A 170 -4.87 -9.82 5.48
C ALA A 170 -4.34 -9.15 6.75
N GLU A 171 -3.62 -8.03 6.63
CA GLU A 171 -3.23 -7.21 7.80
C GLU A 171 -4.45 -6.65 8.54
N GLU A 172 -5.52 -6.28 7.83
CA GLU A 172 -6.73 -5.66 8.41
C GLU A 172 -7.73 -6.66 9.00
N GLY A 173 -7.82 -7.88 8.46
CA GLY A 173 -8.98 -8.75 8.66
C GLY A 173 -8.73 -10.21 9.05
N GLY A 174 -7.48 -10.64 9.26
CA GLY A 174 -7.16 -11.98 9.79
C GLY A 174 -6.46 -12.93 8.80
N ALA A 175 -6.01 -14.07 9.36
CA ALA A 175 -5.00 -14.95 8.79
C ALA A 175 -5.39 -15.60 7.45
N ARG A 176 -4.37 -15.80 6.60
CA ARG A 176 -4.49 -16.47 5.31
C ARG A 176 -4.23 -17.96 5.42
N SER A 177 -4.98 -18.74 4.64
CA SER A 177 -4.64 -20.15 4.36
C SER A 177 -3.70 -20.27 3.15
N THR A 178 -3.93 -19.47 2.10
CA THR A 178 -3.15 -19.45 0.85
C THR A 178 -2.91 -18.01 0.38
N SER A 179 -1.87 -17.80 -0.44
CA SER A 179 -1.50 -16.49 -0.99
C SER A 179 -1.58 -16.53 -2.50
N VAL A 180 -2.05 -15.47 -3.16
CA VAL A 180 -1.95 -15.37 -4.64
C VAL A 180 -0.51 -15.40 -5.14
N MET A 181 0.47 -15.14 -4.26
CA MET A 181 1.90 -15.32 -4.59
C MET A 181 2.36 -16.79 -4.58
N GLU A 182 1.64 -17.70 -3.92
CA GLU A 182 2.02 -19.12 -3.93
C GLU A 182 1.85 -19.68 -5.36
N GLY A 183 2.94 -20.19 -5.95
CA GLY A 183 2.95 -20.72 -7.32
C GLY A 183 3.12 -19.68 -8.42
N SER A 184 3.38 -18.41 -8.09
CA SER A 184 3.72 -17.38 -9.07
C SER A 184 5.23 -17.34 -9.32
N ASP A 185 5.67 -17.79 -10.49
CA ASP A 185 7.09 -17.78 -10.91
C ASP A 185 7.54 -16.44 -11.54
N LEU A 186 6.81 -15.36 -11.28
CA LEU A 186 7.15 -14.04 -11.82
C LEU A 186 8.48 -13.50 -11.27
N ARG A 187 9.29 -12.98 -12.18
CA ARG A 187 10.40 -12.11 -11.80
C ARG A 187 9.90 -10.84 -11.12
N PHE A 188 10.69 -10.37 -10.16
CA PHE A 188 10.41 -9.13 -9.44
C PHE A 188 10.51 -7.92 -10.38
N PRO A 189 9.63 -6.91 -10.28
CA PRO A 189 9.70 -5.73 -11.13
C PRO A 189 11.04 -4.99 -10.98
N ALA A 190 11.60 -4.55 -12.11
CA ALA A 190 12.87 -3.84 -12.16
C ALA A 190 12.77 -2.41 -11.60
N ASN A 191 13.86 -1.92 -11.01
CA ASN A 191 14.01 -0.54 -10.52
C ASN A 191 14.36 0.39 -11.68
N LEU A 192 13.33 0.97 -12.29
CA LEU A 192 13.46 1.75 -13.52
C LEU A 192 12.71 3.07 -13.39
N ASN A 193 13.21 4.10 -14.07
CA ASN A 193 12.44 5.28 -14.42
C ASN A 193 11.62 5.00 -15.69
N ASP A 194 10.58 5.79 -15.95
CA ASP A 194 9.80 5.65 -17.18
C ASP A 194 10.67 5.84 -18.44
N CYS A 195 11.68 6.69 -18.40
CA CYS A 195 12.61 6.88 -19.53
C CYS A 195 13.46 5.64 -19.88
N ASP A 196 13.49 4.62 -19.03
CA ASP A 196 14.21 3.36 -19.31
C ASP A 196 13.34 2.34 -20.05
N LEU A 197 12.05 2.63 -20.18
CA LEU A 197 11.06 1.75 -20.78
C LEU A 197 10.64 2.28 -22.14
N ASP A 198 11.14 1.63 -23.19
CA ASP A 198 10.71 1.88 -24.56
C ASP A 198 9.81 0.73 -25.07
N PRO A 199 8.59 1.00 -25.55
CA PRO A 199 7.73 0.01 -26.22
C PRO A 199 8.39 -0.75 -27.39
N GLN A 200 9.43 -0.19 -28.00
CA GLN A 200 10.17 -0.81 -29.10
C GLN A 200 11.44 -1.53 -28.65
N ALA A 201 11.83 -1.43 -27.38
CA ALA A 201 12.99 -2.16 -26.87
C ALA A 201 12.79 -3.67 -27.04
N VAL A 202 13.86 -4.33 -27.50
CA VAL A 202 13.94 -5.80 -27.59
C VAL A 202 14.77 -6.39 -26.45
N GLU A 203 15.66 -5.59 -25.87
CA GLU A 203 16.50 -5.97 -24.74
C GLU A 203 15.80 -5.70 -23.41
N VAL A 204 16.04 -6.59 -22.43
CA VAL A 204 15.47 -6.43 -21.09
C VAL A 204 16.24 -5.31 -20.36
N PRO A 205 15.57 -4.25 -19.88
CA PRO A 205 16.23 -3.16 -19.18
C PRO A 205 16.85 -3.65 -17.86
N VAL A 206 18.05 -3.15 -17.57
CA VAL A 206 18.79 -3.50 -16.35
C VAL A 206 18.24 -2.68 -15.18
N SER A 207 17.90 -3.36 -14.08
CA SER A 207 17.46 -2.69 -12.85
C SER A 207 18.56 -1.78 -12.29
N ARG A 208 18.21 -0.54 -11.95
CA ARG A 208 19.14 0.41 -11.33
C ARG A 208 19.36 0.12 -9.85
N ILE A 209 20.53 0.54 -9.37
CA ILE A 209 20.85 0.69 -7.95
C ILE A 209 20.53 2.14 -7.55
N GLY A 210 19.91 2.34 -6.39
CA GLY A 210 19.53 3.64 -5.86
C GLY A 210 18.10 4.09 -6.18
N VAL A 211 17.86 5.40 -6.04
CA VAL A 211 16.51 6.00 -6.11
C VAL A 211 16.06 6.17 -7.57
N THR A 212 14.84 5.72 -7.85
CA THR A 212 14.11 5.87 -9.12
C THR A 212 12.64 6.20 -8.85
N GLU A 213 11.87 6.47 -9.89
CA GLU A 213 10.41 6.60 -9.82
C GLU A 213 9.74 5.32 -9.26
N MET A 214 10.34 4.14 -9.44
CA MET A 214 9.84 2.86 -8.94
C MET A 214 10.16 2.59 -7.46
N THR A 215 11.02 3.40 -6.82
CA THR A 215 11.55 3.08 -5.49
C THR A 215 10.46 2.82 -4.47
N PHE A 216 9.46 3.69 -4.34
CA PHE A 216 8.42 3.52 -3.31
C PHE A 216 7.64 2.21 -3.47
N VAL A 217 7.22 1.86 -4.68
CA VAL A 217 6.48 0.62 -4.92
C VAL A 217 7.36 -0.61 -4.76
N ARG A 218 8.64 -0.55 -5.16
CA ARG A 218 9.56 -1.66 -4.95
C ARG A 218 9.84 -1.92 -3.47
N VAL A 219 10.12 -0.88 -2.67
CA VAL A 219 10.36 -1.09 -1.22
C VAL A 219 9.13 -1.67 -0.53
N ARG A 220 7.91 -1.33 -0.98
CA ARG A 220 6.67 -1.95 -0.50
C ARG A 220 6.60 -3.43 -0.82
N TRP A 221 6.84 -3.80 -2.08
CA TRP A 221 6.82 -5.19 -2.51
C TRP A 221 7.95 -6.01 -1.88
N GLU A 222 9.11 -5.41 -1.65
CA GLU A 222 10.23 -6.03 -0.92
C GLU A 222 9.84 -6.33 0.52
N ALA A 223 9.24 -5.36 1.23
CA ALA A 223 8.75 -5.57 2.58
C ALA A 223 7.70 -6.68 2.63
N GLN A 224 6.76 -6.70 1.68
CA GLN A 224 5.78 -7.78 1.54
C GLN A 224 6.47 -9.14 1.31
N ARG A 225 7.48 -9.19 0.44
CA ARG A 225 8.25 -10.41 0.15
C ARG A 225 8.97 -10.92 1.39
N MET A 226 9.55 -10.04 2.20
CA MET A 226 10.16 -10.40 3.48
C MET A 226 9.14 -11.02 4.43
N VAL A 227 7.98 -10.37 4.60
CA VAL A 227 6.86 -10.90 5.40
C VAL A 227 6.47 -12.30 4.91
N HIS A 228 6.22 -12.47 3.62
CA HIS A 228 5.81 -13.76 3.06
C HIS A 228 6.89 -14.84 3.25
N LYS A 229 8.16 -14.52 3.03
CA LYS A 229 9.27 -15.47 3.23
C LYS A 229 9.39 -15.91 4.69
N LEU A 230 9.25 -15.00 5.65
CA LEU A 230 9.23 -15.35 7.08
C LEU A 230 8.09 -16.29 7.44
N TRP A 231 6.92 -16.10 6.84
CA TRP A 231 5.78 -16.99 7.01
C TRP A 231 6.05 -18.38 6.42
N ASN A 232 6.67 -18.45 5.25
CA ASN A 232 7.01 -19.72 4.59
C ASN A 232 8.07 -20.51 5.38
N ILE A 233 9.10 -19.84 5.92
CA ILE A 233 10.09 -20.49 6.81
C ILE A 233 9.37 -21.12 8.02
N LYS A 234 8.45 -20.38 8.65
CA LYS A 234 7.64 -20.89 9.77
C LYS A 234 6.73 -22.05 9.35
N LYS A 235 6.13 -22.01 8.15
CA LYS A 235 5.27 -23.07 7.59
C LYS A 235 6.08 -24.34 7.34
N GLN A 236 7.29 -24.21 6.78
CA GLN A 236 8.19 -25.33 6.51
C GLN A 236 8.68 -26.01 7.78
N ALA A 237 9.13 -25.24 8.79
CA ALA A 237 9.54 -25.77 10.10
C ALA A 237 8.40 -26.54 10.80
N LYS A 238 7.16 -26.01 10.71
CA LYS A 238 5.98 -26.73 11.22
C LYS A 238 5.69 -28.03 10.45
N GLY A 239 5.88 -28.03 9.13
CA GLY A 239 5.66 -29.19 8.28
C GLY A 239 6.71 -30.30 8.47
N SER A 240 7.96 -29.94 8.77
CA SER A 240 9.02 -30.90 9.09
C SER A 240 8.97 -31.42 10.53
N GLY A 241 8.22 -30.74 11.42
CA GLY A 241 8.22 -31.02 12.86
C GLY A 241 9.47 -30.53 13.60
N ASP A 242 10.44 -29.96 12.88
CA ASP A 242 11.66 -29.41 13.45
C ASP A 242 11.54 -27.89 13.60
N MET A 243 11.30 -27.46 14.83
CA MET A 243 11.25 -26.05 15.22
C MET A 243 12.62 -25.53 15.71
N SER A 244 13.63 -26.40 15.80
CA SER A 244 14.98 -26.01 16.20
C SER A 244 15.57 -25.06 15.16
N GLY A 245 16.27 -24.02 15.61
CA GLY A 245 16.88 -23.05 14.69
C GLY A 245 15.92 -22.15 13.90
N LEU A 246 14.58 -22.25 14.06
CA LEU A 246 13.61 -21.41 13.33
C LEU A 246 13.96 -19.92 13.43
N ARG A 247 14.19 -19.42 14.66
CA ARG A 247 14.58 -18.02 14.88
C ARG A 247 15.91 -17.67 14.21
N ALA A 248 16.89 -18.58 14.25
CA ALA A 248 18.18 -18.35 13.61
C ALA A 248 18.04 -18.23 12.08
N GLN A 249 17.27 -19.12 11.44
CA GLN A 249 16.98 -19.05 10.01
C GLN A 249 16.22 -17.77 9.64
N GLN A 250 15.24 -17.37 10.44
CA GLN A 250 14.51 -16.11 10.24
C GLN A 250 15.43 -14.89 10.35
N TYR A 251 16.30 -14.84 11.35
CA TYR A 251 17.27 -13.75 11.54
C TYR A 251 18.32 -13.71 10.44
N GLN A 252 18.82 -14.86 9.99
CA GLN A 252 19.76 -14.93 8.88
C GLN A 252 19.15 -14.28 7.63
N PHE A 253 17.97 -14.75 7.21
CA PHE A 253 17.25 -14.19 6.07
C PHE A 253 16.98 -12.68 6.26
N PHE A 254 16.52 -12.28 7.46
CA PHE A 254 16.23 -10.88 7.76
C PHE A 254 17.48 -10.00 7.62
N ASN A 255 18.62 -10.42 8.16
CA ASN A 255 19.86 -9.67 8.12
C ASN A 255 20.38 -9.53 6.68
N GLU A 256 20.39 -10.62 5.91
CA GLU A 256 20.78 -10.61 4.50
C GLU A 256 19.88 -9.69 3.66
N ALA A 257 18.56 -9.82 3.82
CA ALA A 257 17.59 -8.99 3.11
C ALA A 257 17.69 -7.51 3.51
N SER A 258 17.89 -7.21 4.79
CA SER A 258 18.02 -5.82 5.29
C SER A 258 19.33 -5.18 4.82
N ALA A 259 20.44 -5.93 4.81
CA ALA A 259 21.72 -5.46 4.27
C ALA A 259 21.61 -5.13 2.78
N ARG A 260 21.01 -6.03 1.99
CA ARG A 260 20.76 -5.79 0.56
C ARG A 260 19.88 -4.58 0.31
N LEU A 261 18.77 -4.43 1.05
CA LEU A 261 17.89 -3.26 0.89
C LEU A 261 18.56 -1.95 1.31
N LYS A 262 19.50 -2.01 2.26
CA LYS A 262 20.31 -0.86 2.64
C LYS A 262 21.23 -0.44 1.48
N GLU A 263 22.00 -1.39 0.95
CA GLU A 263 22.92 -1.16 -0.16
C GLU A 263 22.19 -0.72 -1.43
N GLU A 264 21.09 -1.39 -1.80
CA GLU A 264 20.34 -1.06 -3.02
C GLU A 264 19.62 0.30 -2.95
N TYR A 265 19.25 0.77 -1.75
CA TYR A 265 18.35 1.93 -1.59
C TYR A 265 18.77 2.92 -0.52
N LEU A 266 18.84 2.52 0.76
CA LEU A 266 18.98 3.45 1.89
C LEU A 266 20.27 4.29 1.81
N ASP A 267 21.35 3.69 1.31
CA ASP A 267 22.64 4.36 1.14
C ASP A 267 22.63 5.41 0.02
N HIS A 268 21.59 5.40 -0.83
CA HIS A 268 21.39 6.32 -1.94
C HIS A 268 20.25 7.34 -1.71
N MET A 269 19.57 7.28 -0.58
CA MET A 269 18.45 8.17 -0.24
C MET A 269 18.92 9.42 0.48
N ASP A 270 18.65 10.59 -0.10
CA ASP A 270 18.93 11.89 0.50
C ASP A 270 17.70 12.41 1.25
N SER A 271 17.80 12.51 2.57
CA SER A 271 16.71 12.97 3.44
C SER A 271 16.31 14.44 3.24
N SER A 272 17.08 15.22 2.48
CA SER A 272 16.71 16.55 2.04
C SER A 272 15.57 16.53 1.01
N ARG A 273 15.47 15.45 0.21
CA ARG A 273 14.44 15.26 -0.81
C ARG A 273 13.18 14.65 -0.17
N PRO A 274 11.99 15.27 -0.32
CA PRO A 274 10.77 14.77 0.30
C PRO A 274 10.41 13.32 -0.08
N TYR A 275 10.58 12.95 -1.36
CA TYR A 275 10.29 11.60 -1.85
C TYR A 275 11.23 10.55 -1.24
N ASP A 276 12.53 10.82 -1.23
CA ASP A 276 13.53 9.96 -0.60
C ASP A 276 13.29 9.81 0.89
N TRP A 277 13.03 10.90 1.59
CA TRP A 277 12.72 10.87 3.02
C TRP A 277 11.51 9.97 3.31
N MET A 278 10.45 10.09 2.51
CA MET A 278 9.27 9.24 2.62
C MET A 278 9.60 7.76 2.37
N CYS A 279 10.35 7.46 1.30
CA CYS A 279 10.75 6.09 0.97
C CYS A 279 11.64 5.49 2.05
N ARG A 280 12.57 6.28 2.58
CA ARG A 280 13.47 5.90 3.67
C ARG A 280 12.71 5.58 4.93
N LEU A 281 11.87 6.51 5.39
CA LEU A 281 11.06 6.32 6.60
C LEU A 281 10.14 5.10 6.47
N PHE A 282 9.54 4.90 5.29
CA PHE A 282 8.71 3.73 5.02
C PHE A 282 9.53 2.43 5.08
N LEU A 283 10.69 2.37 4.41
CA LEU A 283 11.55 1.18 4.37
C LEU A 283 12.11 0.84 5.76
N GLU A 284 12.64 1.81 6.49
CA GLU A 284 13.13 1.64 7.87
C GLU A 284 12.01 1.14 8.80
N GLY A 285 10.81 1.74 8.71
CA GLY A 285 9.63 1.29 9.45
C GLY A 285 9.21 -0.14 9.11
N MET A 286 9.26 -0.53 7.84
CA MET A 286 8.95 -1.90 7.43
C MET A 286 10.02 -2.91 7.88
N ILE A 287 11.31 -2.57 7.82
CA ILE A 287 12.40 -3.41 8.35
C ILE A 287 12.18 -3.62 9.86
N HIS A 288 11.86 -2.56 10.59
CA HIS A 288 11.51 -2.64 12.01
C HIS A 288 10.31 -3.57 12.24
N LYS A 289 9.22 -3.40 11.49
CA LYS A 289 8.02 -4.25 11.59
C LYS A 289 8.31 -5.73 11.28
N VAL A 290 9.13 -6.02 10.28
CA VAL A 290 9.54 -7.39 9.92
C VAL A 290 10.36 -8.02 11.04
N ARG A 291 11.29 -7.27 11.65
CA ARG A 291 12.04 -7.71 12.83
C ARG A 291 11.11 -8.03 14.00
N MET A 292 10.13 -7.15 14.25
CA MET A 292 9.13 -7.34 15.29
C MET A 292 8.33 -8.63 15.10
N MET A 293 8.06 -9.05 13.86
CA MET A 293 7.39 -10.33 13.60
C MET A 293 8.24 -11.57 13.95
N ILE A 294 9.56 -11.45 14.01
CA ILE A 294 10.47 -12.53 14.43
C ILE A 294 10.53 -12.58 15.97
N GLU A 295 10.69 -11.41 16.58
CA GLU A 295 10.78 -11.25 18.04
C GLU A 295 9.43 -11.59 18.72
N HIS A 296 8.34 -11.11 18.14
CA HIS A 296 6.97 -11.22 18.64
C HIS A 296 6.03 -11.69 17.51
N PRO A 297 5.98 -13.01 17.22
CA PRO A 297 5.21 -13.54 16.11
C PRO A 297 3.73 -13.12 16.15
N PHE A 298 3.21 -12.72 14.97
CA PHE A 298 1.84 -12.23 14.75
C PHE A 298 0.79 -12.86 15.68
N GLY A 299 0.04 -11.99 16.36
CA GLY A 299 -1.09 -12.38 17.20
C GLY A 299 -0.73 -12.73 18.65
N GLN A 300 0.53 -12.63 19.07
CA GLN A 300 0.86 -12.69 20.49
C GLN A 300 0.57 -11.33 21.16
N ILE A 301 -0.60 -11.26 21.79
CA ILE A 301 -0.86 -10.33 22.90
C ILE A 301 0.20 -10.62 23.97
N PRO A 302 0.72 -9.61 24.70
CA PRO A 302 1.68 -9.83 25.79
C PRO A 302 1.23 -10.98 26.69
N LYS A 303 1.93 -12.10 26.62
CA LYS A 303 1.55 -13.28 27.39
C LYS A 303 1.88 -13.04 28.87
N LYS A 304 1.23 -13.79 29.77
CA LYS A 304 1.48 -13.68 31.23
C LYS A 304 2.92 -14.06 31.62
N ASP A 305 3.58 -14.87 30.80
CA ASP A 305 4.95 -15.40 30.97
C ASP A 305 6.05 -14.52 30.37
N MET A 306 5.71 -13.43 29.65
CA MET A 306 6.72 -12.52 29.10
C MET A 306 7.41 -11.71 30.21
N SER A 307 8.73 -11.56 30.10
CA SER A 307 9.48 -10.77 31.08
C SER A 307 9.09 -9.28 31.01
N PRO A 308 9.24 -8.51 32.11
CA PRO A 308 9.04 -7.07 32.08
C PRO A 308 9.88 -6.35 31.02
N GLU A 309 11.12 -6.80 30.77
CA GLU A 309 12.01 -6.24 29.75
C GLU A 309 11.49 -6.51 28.32
N GLU A 310 11.00 -7.72 28.05
CA GLU A 310 10.43 -8.06 26.75
C GLU A 310 9.16 -7.28 26.46
N ARG A 311 8.31 -7.09 27.48
CA ARG A 311 7.10 -6.27 27.39
C ARG A 311 7.44 -4.81 27.11
N PHE A 312 8.46 -4.27 27.78
CA PHE A 312 8.89 -2.89 27.56
C PHE A 312 9.47 -2.70 26.16
N LYS A 313 10.30 -3.62 25.65
CA LYS A 313 10.79 -3.58 24.27
C LYS A 313 9.65 -3.63 23.25
N LEU A 314 8.68 -4.53 23.44
CA LEU A 314 7.50 -4.62 22.59
C LEU A 314 6.68 -3.32 22.59
N LEU A 315 6.54 -2.68 23.75
CA LEU A 315 5.89 -1.38 23.89
C LEU A 315 6.67 -0.27 23.16
N GLN A 316 7.99 -0.19 23.33
CA GLN A 316 8.85 0.79 22.65
C GLN A 316 8.73 0.68 21.14
N SER A 317 8.84 -0.54 20.60
CA SER A 317 8.69 -0.81 19.17
C SER A 317 7.27 -0.47 18.67
N SER A 318 6.24 -0.74 19.47
CA SER A 318 4.87 -0.39 19.11
C SER A 318 4.65 1.13 19.05
N VAL A 319 5.25 1.89 19.98
CA VAL A 319 5.23 3.37 19.93
C VAL A 319 5.96 3.86 18.68
N TYR A 320 7.12 3.27 18.34
CA TYR A 320 7.85 3.59 17.12
C TYR A 320 7.01 3.34 15.86
N ASP A 321 6.34 2.19 15.78
CA ASP A 321 5.47 1.81 14.65
C ASP A 321 4.34 2.81 14.41
N ILE A 322 3.74 3.29 15.49
CA ILE A 322 2.70 4.30 15.46
C ILE A 322 3.28 5.64 15.00
N ASN A 323 4.43 6.04 15.55
CA ASN A 323 5.06 7.33 15.28
C ASN A 323 5.48 7.46 13.80
N PHE A 324 6.10 6.44 13.21
CA PHE A 324 6.53 6.53 11.81
C PHE A 324 5.32 6.55 10.87
N ALA A 325 4.30 5.73 11.13
CA ALA A 325 3.07 5.71 10.33
C ALA A 325 2.35 7.06 10.40
N HIS A 326 2.30 7.67 11.58
CA HIS A 326 1.75 9.02 11.78
C HIS A 326 2.56 10.08 11.03
N SER A 327 3.89 10.01 11.10
CA SER A 327 4.79 10.94 10.40
C SER A 327 4.56 10.91 8.89
N LEU A 328 4.44 9.73 8.28
CA LEU A 328 4.11 9.60 6.85
C LEU A 328 2.77 10.23 6.47
N ALA A 329 1.80 10.20 7.39
CA ALA A 329 0.45 10.70 7.17
C ALA A 329 0.26 12.20 7.47
N THR A 330 1.22 12.85 8.14
CA THR A 330 1.05 14.22 8.66
C THR A 330 2.20 15.19 8.38
N ASP A 331 3.42 14.69 8.12
CA ASP A 331 4.58 15.54 7.84
C ASP A 331 4.34 16.40 6.59
N ARG A 332 4.79 17.66 6.65
CA ARG A 332 4.62 18.63 5.55
C ARG A 332 5.33 18.17 4.27
N ARG A 333 6.46 17.45 4.39
CA ARG A 333 7.20 16.91 3.24
C ARG A 333 6.36 15.93 2.42
N THR A 334 5.42 15.24 3.05
CA THR A 334 4.60 14.23 2.38
C THR A 334 3.20 14.74 2.02
N GLU A 335 2.91 16.04 2.17
CA GLU A 335 1.57 16.62 2.01
C GLU A 335 0.81 16.10 0.77
N GLN A 336 1.49 16.06 -0.38
CA GLN A 336 0.92 15.60 -1.65
C GLN A 336 0.64 14.08 -1.72
N TRP A 337 1.23 13.29 -0.84
CA TRP A 337 1.14 11.82 -0.76
C TRP A 337 0.40 11.32 0.49
N GLN A 338 0.05 12.21 1.43
CA GLN A 338 -0.63 11.84 2.68
C GLN A 338 -1.93 11.06 2.44
N TRP A 339 -2.64 11.32 1.32
CA TRP A 339 -3.85 10.59 0.93
C TRP A 339 -3.67 9.07 0.96
N PHE A 340 -2.45 8.58 0.70
CA PHE A 340 -2.12 7.17 0.63
C PHE A 340 -1.85 6.54 2.01
N PHE A 341 -1.38 7.33 2.98
CA PHE A 341 -1.05 6.88 4.34
C PHE A 341 -2.17 7.17 5.33
N ARG A 342 -3.04 8.15 5.05
CA ARG A 342 -4.19 8.47 5.87
C ARG A 342 -5.07 7.23 6.07
N ARG A 343 -5.60 7.09 7.30
CA ARG A 343 -6.47 5.99 7.75
C ARG A 343 -5.81 4.62 7.85
N TYR A 344 -4.49 4.54 7.62
CA TYR A 344 -3.75 3.34 7.98
C TYR A 344 -3.48 3.36 9.49
N VAL A 345 -4.31 2.63 10.25
CA VAL A 345 -4.14 2.48 11.69
C VAL A 345 -3.32 1.23 11.97
N GLN A 346 -2.22 1.37 12.71
CA GLN A 346 -1.40 0.24 13.17
C GLN A 346 -2.09 -0.47 14.34
N TRP A 347 -3.16 -1.21 14.04
CA TRP A 347 -4.05 -1.84 15.03
C TRP A 347 -3.33 -2.61 16.13
N HIS A 348 -2.40 -3.49 15.74
CA HIS A 348 -1.65 -4.32 16.69
C HIS A 348 -0.78 -3.47 17.61
N SER A 349 -0.03 -2.52 17.06
CA SER A 349 0.84 -1.62 17.82
C SER A 349 0.01 -0.72 18.75
N LEU A 350 -1.13 -0.19 18.28
CA LEU A 350 -2.04 0.61 19.10
C LEU A 350 -2.57 -0.19 20.28
N ALA A 351 -3.09 -1.41 20.05
CA ALA A 351 -3.60 -2.28 21.11
C ALA A 351 -2.55 -2.59 22.18
N ILE A 352 -1.30 -2.86 21.78
CA ILE A 352 -0.18 -3.08 22.70
C ILE A 352 0.09 -1.82 23.53
N VAL A 353 0.15 -0.66 22.88
CA VAL A 353 0.46 0.60 23.57
C VAL A 353 -0.60 0.92 24.60
N VAL A 354 -1.90 0.91 24.26
CA VAL A 354 -2.94 1.19 25.26
C VAL A 354 -3.06 0.14 26.36
N ALA A 355 -2.68 -1.12 26.09
CA ALA A 355 -2.71 -2.18 27.11
C ALA A 355 -1.54 -2.11 28.11
N GLU A 356 -0.32 -1.78 27.64
CA GLU A 356 0.89 -1.83 28.47
C GLU A 356 1.30 -0.46 29.03
N LEU A 357 0.98 0.65 28.36
CA LEU A 357 1.38 2.00 28.79
C LEU A 357 0.96 2.34 30.23
N PRO A 358 -0.24 1.97 30.73
CA PRO A 358 -0.64 2.23 32.12
C PRO A 358 0.19 1.49 33.18
N ARG A 359 0.94 0.46 32.79
CA ARG A 359 1.77 -0.34 33.69
C ARG A 359 3.19 0.21 33.84
N ILE A 360 3.57 1.19 33.02
CA ILE A 360 4.91 1.75 33.00
C ILE A 360 5.05 2.87 34.03
N LYS A 361 6.03 2.71 34.93
CA LYS A 361 6.35 3.71 35.96
C LYS A 361 7.28 4.82 35.46
N ASP A 362 7.96 4.63 34.34
CA ASP A 362 8.82 5.66 33.73
C ASP A 362 7.96 6.79 33.15
N ARG A 363 7.91 7.91 33.88
CA ARG A 363 7.15 9.09 33.49
C ARG A 363 7.66 9.74 32.19
N SER A 364 8.97 9.71 31.94
CA SER A 364 9.57 10.31 30.74
C SER A 364 9.12 9.55 29.50
N PHE A 365 9.22 8.21 29.56
CA PHE A 365 8.73 7.35 28.48
C PHE A 365 7.22 7.52 28.26
N THR A 366 6.44 7.49 29.34
CA THR A 366 4.98 7.60 29.25
C THR A 366 4.55 8.93 28.61
N LEU A 367 5.18 10.05 28.95
CA LEU A 367 4.92 11.34 28.31
C LEU A 367 5.25 11.32 26.80
N SER A 368 6.40 10.74 26.43
CA SER A 368 6.80 10.60 25.03
C SER A 368 5.83 9.73 24.22
N ALA A 369 5.39 8.60 24.78
CA ALA A 369 4.41 7.72 24.15
C ALA A 369 3.05 8.42 23.97
N TRP A 370 2.58 9.18 24.96
CA TRP A 370 1.33 9.96 24.83
C TRP A 370 1.44 11.06 23.78
N ALA A 371 2.60 11.71 23.63
CA ALA A 371 2.80 12.71 22.58
C ALA A 371 2.63 12.13 21.16
N VAL A 372 2.94 10.85 20.98
CA VAL A 372 2.70 10.12 19.72
C VAL A 372 1.23 9.71 19.57
N LEU A 373 0.57 9.32 20.66
CA LEU A 373 -0.82 8.84 20.63
C LEU A 373 -1.85 9.97 20.51
N ASP A 374 -1.65 11.08 21.21
CA ASP A 374 -2.64 12.16 21.35
C ASP A 374 -3.13 12.69 19.98
N PRO A 375 -2.26 12.96 18.99
CA PRO A 375 -2.70 13.39 17.65
C PRO A 375 -3.57 12.37 16.92
N ILE A 376 -3.33 11.08 17.16
CA ILE A 376 -4.07 9.98 16.52
C ILE A 376 -5.42 9.83 17.21
N LEU A 377 -5.41 9.88 18.54
CA LEU A 377 -6.60 9.71 19.37
C LEU A 377 -7.55 10.91 19.30
N ALA A 378 -7.07 12.09 18.88
CA ALA A 378 -7.90 13.29 18.69
C ALA A 378 -9.06 13.08 17.70
N ASN A 379 -8.89 12.23 16.70
CA ASN A 379 -9.93 11.89 15.71
C ASN A 379 -10.47 10.46 15.88
N TRP A 380 -10.20 9.81 17.02
CA TRP A 380 -10.54 8.42 17.24
C TRP A 380 -12.04 8.18 17.18
N ASP A 381 -12.84 9.03 17.81
CA ASP A 381 -14.30 8.82 17.91
C ASP A 381 -14.96 8.81 16.53
N LYS A 382 -14.51 9.68 15.62
CA LYS A 382 -14.96 9.69 14.22
C LYS A 382 -14.52 8.43 13.47
N THR A 383 -13.32 7.93 13.75
CA THR A 383 -12.76 6.73 13.13
C THR A 383 -13.47 5.47 13.63
N TYR A 384 -13.77 5.40 14.92
CA TYR A 384 -14.50 4.30 15.56
C TYR A 384 -15.98 4.29 15.15
N ALA A 385 -16.61 5.46 14.96
CA ALA A 385 -18.01 5.55 14.54
C ALA A 385 -18.32 4.79 13.23
N SER A 386 -17.39 4.78 12.26
CA SER A 386 -17.55 4.05 11.00
C SER A 386 -17.29 2.54 11.11
N LYS A 387 -16.87 2.08 12.29
CA LYS A 387 -16.40 0.71 12.57
C LYS A 387 -17.08 0.07 13.77
N LYS A 388 -18.08 0.75 14.32
CA LYS A 388 -18.87 0.31 15.46
C LYS A 388 -19.53 -1.04 15.14
N GLY A 389 -19.45 -1.97 16.08
CA GLY A 389 -19.95 -3.35 15.91
C GLY A 389 -18.92 -4.36 15.40
N GLU A 390 -17.71 -3.94 15.00
CA GLU A 390 -16.58 -4.86 14.78
C GLU A 390 -15.90 -5.20 16.13
N GLU A 391 -15.90 -6.48 16.54
CA GLU A 391 -15.43 -6.93 17.87
C GLU A 391 -14.01 -6.43 18.24
N ALA A 392 -13.09 -6.44 17.28
CA ALA A 392 -11.72 -5.95 17.48
C ALA A 392 -11.67 -4.44 17.77
N TRP A 393 -12.54 -3.65 17.13
CA TRP A 393 -12.60 -2.20 17.32
C TRP A 393 -13.22 -1.83 18.66
N GLU A 394 -14.26 -2.56 19.09
CA GLU A 394 -14.87 -2.42 20.42
C GLU A 394 -13.83 -2.66 21.53
N HIS A 395 -13.03 -3.72 21.40
CA HIS A 395 -11.99 -4.05 22.37
C HIS A 395 -10.93 -2.95 22.49
N VAL A 396 -10.42 -2.45 21.35
CA VAL A 396 -9.40 -1.39 21.34
C VAL A 396 -9.96 -0.07 21.85
N HIS A 397 -11.21 0.27 21.53
CA HIS A 397 -11.88 1.46 22.06
C HIS A 397 -11.98 1.40 23.59
N ALA A 398 -12.40 0.27 24.16
CA ALA A 398 -12.45 0.09 25.61
C ALA A 398 -11.06 0.22 26.27
N LEU A 399 -9.99 -0.29 25.63
CA LEU A 399 -8.62 -0.13 26.11
C LEU A 399 -8.18 1.35 26.09
N ILE A 400 -8.54 2.09 25.05
CA ILE A 400 -8.23 3.53 24.93
C ILE A 400 -8.90 4.33 26.03
N GLU A 401 -10.20 4.11 26.28
CA GLU A 401 -10.92 4.81 27.35
C GLU A 401 -10.31 4.52 28.71
N LYS A 402 -10.00 3.25 28.99
CA LYS A 402 -9.33 2.87 30.24
C LYS A 402 -7.94 3.52 30.38
N ALA A 403 -7.17 3.59 29.30
CA ALA A 403 -5.85 4.23 29.31
C ALA A 403 -5.95 5.75 29.52
N ARG A 404 -6.99 6.40 28.97
CA ARG A 404 -7.30 7.82 29.20
C ARG A 404 -7.67 8.09 30.67
N GLU A 405 -8.46 7.21 31.28
CA GLU A 405 -8.84 7.33 32.70
C GLU A 405 -7.65 7.20 33.63
N MET A 406 -6.78 6.21 33.42
CA MET A 406 -5.59 5.99 34.27
C MET A 406 -4.49 7.06 34.10
N ARG A 407 -4.59 7.92 33.08
CA ARG A 407 -3.68 9.06 32.88
C ARG A 407 -4.06 10.28 33.74
N LYS A 408 -5.35 10.42 34.10
CA LYS A 408 -5.85 11.47 34.99
C LYS A 408 -5.35 11.23 36.40
#